data_AF-A0A956XRH6-F1
#
_entry.id   AF-A0A956XRH6-F1
#
_cell.length_a   1.000
_cell.length_b   1.000
_cell.length_c   1.000
_cell.angle_alpha   90.00
_cell.angle_beta   90.00
_cell.angle_gamma   90.00
#
_symmetry.space_group_name_H-M   'P 1'
#
loop_
_entity.id
_entity.type
_entity.pdbx_description
1 polymer ?
#
loop_
_entity_poly.entity_id
_entity_poly.type
_entity_poly.pdbx_seq_one_letter_code
_entity_poly.pdbx_strand_id
1 'polypeptide(L)'
;MMAIFRAAHADDAPELTQAAIASFHYDSVLYPEVEIGGPPGYDSVDVMLRNIEEQACFAIVEDDQIVGGMVINVMGAGHYHLDLIFLAPEYQNRGLGTQALQFLEST
;
A
#
# COMPACT_ATOMS: atom_id res chain seq x y z
N MET A 1 0.45 16.93 10.12
CA MET A 1 -0.53 16.40 9.16
C MET A 1 -1.08 15.10 9.73
N MET A 2 -2.34 14.78 9.42
CA MET A 2 -3.03 13.60 9.91
C MET A 2 -3.35 12.71 8.72
N ALA A 3 -2.82 11.49 8.72
CA ALA A 3 -3.19 10.51 7.72
C ALA A 3 -4.54 9.86 8.06
N ILE A 4 -5.31 9.56 7.03
CA ILE A 4 -6.57 8.82 7.11
C ILE A 4 -6.34 7.45 6.50
N PHE A 5 -6.75 6.41 7.21
CA PHE A 5 -6.77 5.03 6.73
C PHE A 5 -8.21 4.67 6.43
N ARG A 6 -8.50 4.29 5.19
CA ARG A 6 -9.85 3.92 4.76
C ARG A 6 -9.82 2.73 3.82
N ALA A 7 -10.91 1.97 3.77
CA ALA A 7 -11.07 0.96 2.74
C ALA A 7 -10.89 1.60 1.34
N ALA A 8 -10.17 0.91 0.47
CA ALA A 8 -10.00 1.31 -0.91
C ALA A 8 -11.28 1.07 -1.71
N HIS A 9 -11.55 1.94 -2.67
CA HIS A 9 -12.59 1.81 -3.68
C HIS A 9 -11.95 1.45 -5.02
N ALA A 10 -12.71 0.85 -5.94
CA ALA A 10 -12.21 0.48 -7.27
C ALA A 10 -11.57 1.68 -8.01
N ASP A 11 -12.13 2.88 -7.83
CA ASP A 11 -11.63 4.11 -8.43
C ASP A 11 -10.26 4.56 -7.88
N ASP A 12 -9.82 4.02 -6.72
CA ASP A 12 -8.50 4.30 -6.16
C ASP A 12 -7.38 3.46 -6.81
N ALA A 13 -7.72 2.45 -7.61
CA ALA A 13 -6.76 1.49 -8.14
C ALA A 13 -5.62 2.16 -8.93
N PRO A 14 -5.87 3.15 -9.83
CA PRO A 14 -4.79 3.80 -10.56
C PRO A 14 -3.79 4.51 -9.63
N GLU A 15 -4.28 5.28 -8.65
CA GLU A 15 -3.46 6.03 -7.71
C GLU A 15 -2.69 5.11 -6.76
N LEU A 16 -3.32 4.03 -6.27
CA LEU A 16 -2.66 3.01 -5.46
C LEU A 16 -1.55 2.30 -6.23
N THR A 17 -1.77 1.95 -7.50
CA THR A 17 -0.74 1.38 -8.36
C THR A 17 0.43 2.35 -8.56
N GLN A 18 0.17 3.65 -8.78
CA GLN A 18 1.24 4.64 -8.92
C GLN A 18 2.06 4.78 -7.63
N ALA A 19 1.42 4.81 -6.46
CA ALA A 19 2.11 4.85 -5.18
C ALA A 19 2.93 3.57 -4.92
N ALA A 20 2.43 2.39 -5.33
CA ALA A 20 3.16 1.14 -5.25
C ALA A 20 4.42 1.15 -6.14
N ILE A 21 4.28 1.56 -7.41
CA ILE A 21 5.39 1.73 -8.35
C ILE A 21 6.45 2.65 -7.75
N ALA A 22 6.06 3.85 -7.30
CA ALA A 22 6.97 4.82 -6.72
C ALA A 22 7.69 4.26 -5.49
N SER A 23 6.97 3.55 -4.61
CA SER A 23 7.53 2.92 -3.41
C SER A 23 8.58 1.87 -3.77
N PHE A 24 8.26 0.91 -4.64
CA PHE A 24 9.16 -0.21 -4.93
C PHE A 24 10.33 0.19 -5.84
N HIS A 25 10.13 1.12 -6.77
CA HIS A 25 11.23 1.63 -7.61
C HIS A 25 12.26 2.40 -6.78
N TYR A 26 11.84 3.04 -5.70
CA TYR A 26 12.73 3.79 -4.82
C TYR A 26 13.74 2.90 -4.09
N ASP A 27 13.50 1.60 -3.97
CA ASP A 27 14.49 0.66 -3.44
C ASP A 27 15.79 0.68 -4.26
N SER A 28 15.71 0.85 -5.59
CA SER A 28 16.90 0.98 -6.45
C SER A 28 17.71 2.25 -6.17
N VAL A 29 17.08 3.29 -5.59
CA VAL A 29 17.74 4.53 -5.15
C VAL A 29 18.44 4.32 -3.81
N LEU A 30 17.81 3.59 -2.90
CA LEU A 30 18.36 3.28 -1.57
C LEU A 30 19.47 2.23 -1.63
N TYR A 31 19.33 1.26 -2.53
CA TYR A 31 20.21 0.12 -2.68
C TYR A 31 20.67 0.02 -4.15
N PRO A 32 21.81 0.63 -4.52
CA PRO A 32 22.24 0.74 -5.92
C PRO A 32 22.47 -0.59 -6.67
N GLU A 33 22.53 -1.70 -5.95
CA GLU A 33 22.68 -3.05 -6.53
C GLU A 33 21.32 -3.73 -6.80
N VAL A 34 20.21 -3.08 -6.40
CA VAL A 34 18.84 -3.54 -6.63
C VAL A 34 18.33 -2.91 -7.92
N GLU A 35 18.00 -3.74 -8.89
CA GLU A 35 17.31 -3.30 -10.10
C GLU A 35 15.89 -2.82 -9.79
N ILE A 36 15.36 -1.95 -10.64
CA ILE A 36 13.96 -1.53 -10.57
C ILE A 36 13.07 -2.77 -10.66
N GLY A 37 12.19 -2.93 -9.67
CA GLY A 37 11.26 -4.05 -9.60
C GLY A 37 10.31 -3.94 -8.41
N GLY A 38 9.52 -4.98 -8.21
CA GLY A 38 8.56 -5.08 -7.12
C GLY A 38 7.91 -6.46 -7.08
N PRO A 39 7.00 -6.70 -6.12
CA PRO A 39 6.22 -7.94 -6.05
C PRO A 39 5.44 -8.19 -7.36
N PRO A 40 5.16 -9.43 -7.76
CA PRO A 40 4.42 -9.71 -8.99
C PRO A 40 3.11 -8.92 -9.11
N GLY A 41 2.95 -8.15 -10.19
CA GLY A 41 1.74 -7.35 -10.47
C GLY A 41 1.65 -5.99 -9.77
N TYR A 42 2.69 -5.55 -9.05
CA TYR A 42 2.71 -4.24 -8.36
C TYR A 42 2.46 -3.04 -9.28
N ASP A 43 2.80 -3.17 -10.56
CA ASP A 43 2.71 -2.14 -11.60
C ASP A 43 1.47 -2.28 -12.49
N SER A 44 0.51 -3.12 -12.09
CA SER A 44 -0.73 -3.36 -12.82
C SER A 44 -1.96 -2.81 -12.07
N VAL A 45 -2.69 -1.92 -12.72
CA VAL A 45 -3.98 -1.41 -12.23
C VAL A 45 -5.00 -2.55 -12.13
N ASP A 46 -5.01 -3.49 -13.08
CA ASP A 46 -5.93 -4.63 -13.06
C ASP A 46 -5.68 -5.54 -11.86
N VAL A 47 -4.42 -5.76 -11.48
CA VAL A 47 -4.06 -6.53 -10.28
C VAL A 47 -4.48 -5.77 -9.01
N MET A 48 -4.23 -4.47 -8.93
CA MET A 48 -4.67 -3.65 -7.80
C MET A 48 -6.20 -3.64 -7.66
N LEU A 49 -6.92 -3.47 -8.77
CA LEU A 49 -8.38 -3.54 -8.79
C LEU A 49 -8.87 -4.89 -8.26
N ARG A 50 -8.28 -5.99 -8.73
CA ARG A 50 -8.60 -7.33 -8.24
C ARG A 50 -8.33 -7.46 -6.74
N ASN A 51 -7.22 -6.93 -6.23
CA ASN A 51 -6.92 -6.95 -4.79
C ASN A 51 -7.97 -6.15 -3.99
N ILE A 52 -8.44 -5.02 -4.52
CA ILE A 52 -9.50 -4.21 -3.89
C ILE A 52 -10.84 -4.98 -3.87
N GLU A 53 -11.16 -5.72 -4.92
CA GLU A 53 -12.41 -6.48 -5.03
C GLU A 53 -12.41 -7.79 -4.24
N GLU A 54 -11.26 -8.47 -4.15
CA GLU A 54 -11.16 -9.83 -3.57
C GLU A 54 -10.56 -9.86 -2.15
N GLN A 55 -9.87 -8.80 -1.72
CA GLN A 55 -9.13 -8.77 -0.44
C GLN A 55 -9.47 -7.52 0.38
N ALA A 56 -9.02 -7.50 1.64
CA ALA A 56 -9.14 -6.30 2.47
C ALA A 56 -8.03 -5.31 2.06
N CYS A 57 -8.40 -4.31 1.25
CA CYS A 57 -7.50 -3.29 0.76
C CYS A 57 -7.80 -1.92 1.41
N PHE A 58 -6.76 -1.22 1.86
CA PHE A 58 -6.87 0.09 2.48
C PHE A 58 -5.98 1.10 1.78
N ALA A 59 -6.51 2.30 1.54
CA ALA A 59 -5.75 3.46 1.10
C ALA A 59 -5.25 4.25 2.31
N ILE A 60 -4.01 4.73 2.23
CA ILE A 60 -3.42 5.70 3.16
C ILE A 60 -3.52 7.06 2.49
N VAL A 61 -4.25 7.99 3.10
CA VAL A 61 -4.58 9.29 2.51
C VAL A 61 -4.02 10.42 3.37
N GLU A 62 -3.31 11.36 2.76
CA GLU A 62 -2.84 12.60 3.40
C GLU A 62 -3.10 13.78 2.45
N ASP A 63 -3.61 14.90 2.98
CA ASP A 63 -3.96 16.10 2.20
C ASP A 63 -4.79 15.81 0.92
N ASP A 64 -5.81 14.96 1.07
CA ASP A 64 -6.70 14.46 0.00
C ASP A 64 -5.99 13.67 -1.12
N GLN A 65 -4.75 13.23 -0.90
CA GLN A 65 -3.97 12.41 -1.83
C GLN A 65 -3.76 10.99 -1.28
N ILE A 66 -3.87 9.98 -2.16
CA ILE A 66 -3.45 8.62 -1.83
C ILE A 66 -1.93 8.57 -1.87
N VAL A 67 -1.32 8.28 -0.72
CA VAL A 67 0.14 8.27 -0.54
C VAL A 67 0.69 6.86 -0.38
N GLY A 68 -0.17 5.86 -0.35
CA GLY A 68 0.18 4.46 -0.18
C GLY A 68 -1.03 3.59 0.10
N GLY A 69 -0.77 2.32 0.40
CA GLY A 69 -1.83 1.35 0.64
C GLY A 69 -1.38 0.12 1.38
N MET A 70 -2.36 -0.69 1.77
CA MET A 70 -2.18 -1.99 2.40
C MET A 70 -3.12 -3.01 1.77
N VAL A 71 -2.63 -4.23 1.56
CA VAL A 71 -3.42 -5.37 1.10
C VAL A 71 -3.32 -6.50 2.11
N ILE A 72 -4.46 -6.98 2.60
CA ILE A 72 -4.56 -7.97 3.67
C ILE A 72 -5.39 -9.16 3.20
N ASN A 73 -4.81 -10.34 3.33
CA ASN A 73 -5.49 -11.60 3.15
C ASN A 73 -6.03 -12.13 4.48
N VAL A 74 -7.33 -12.41 4.54
CA VAL A 74 -8.01 -12.96 5.72
C VAL A 74 -7.95 -14.48 5.66
N MET A 75 -7.03 -15.07 6.43
CA MET A 75 -6.78 -16.51 6.41
C MET A 75 -7.78 -17.32 7.26
N GLY A 76 -8.63 -16.63 8.01
CA GLY A 76 -9.60 -17.23 8.94
C GLY A 76 -9.03 -17.48 10.34
N ALA A 77 -9.89 -17.86 11.29
CA ALA A 77 -9.52 -18.12 12.69
C ALA A 77 -8.76 -16.98 13.40
N GLY A 78 -8.99 -15.73 12.97
CA GLY A 78 -8.29 -14.56 13.50
C GLY A 78 -6.85 -14.39 13.00
N HIS A 79 -6.43 -15.15 11.99
CA HIS A 79 -5.16 -14.97 11.31
C HIS A 79 -5.32 -14.13 10.05
N TYR A 80 -4.45 -13.13 9.93
CA TYR A 80 -4.39 -12.19 8.81
C TYR A 80 -2.97 -12.18 8.26
N HIS A 81 -2.83 -12.08 6.94
CA HIS A 81 -1.55 -11.92 6.28
C HIS A 81 -1.52 -10.55 5.60
N LEU A 82 -0.59 -9.69 6.03
CA LEU A 82 -0.31 -8.42 5.36
C LEU A 82 0.52 -8.70 4.11
N ASP A 83 -0.15 -8.79 2.95
CA ASP A 83 0.47 -9.11 1.67
C ASP A 83 1.31 -7.94 1.14
N LEU A 84 0.77 -6.72 1.25
CA LEU A 84 1.45 -5.50 0.79
C LEU A 84 1.26 -4.38 1.82
N ILE A 85 2.33 -3.61 2.03
CA ILE A 85 2.29 -2.26 2.59
C ILE A 85 3.30 -1.42 1.83
N PHE A 86 2.87 -0.27 1.33
CA PHE A 86 3.71 0.60 0.52
C PHE A 86 3.35 2.07 0.73
N LEU A 87 4.33 2.95 0.59
CA LEU A 87 4.20 4.40 0.72
C LEU A 87 5.08 5.06 -0.33
N ALA A 88 4.53 6.05 -1.04
CA ALA A 88 5.32 6.88 -1.93
C ALA A 88 6.53 7.48 -1.17
N PRO A 89 7.72 7.57 -1.81
CA PRO A 89 8.98 7.87 -1.13
C PRO A 89 8.96 9.14 -0.28
N GLU A 90 8.26 10.18 -0.75
CA GLU A 90 8.14 11.48 -0.09
C GLU A 90 7.35 11.42 1.24
N TYR A 91 6.64 10.32 1.47
CA TYR A 91 5.82 10.06 2.64
C TYR A 91 6.43 9.03 3.59
N GLN A 92 7.57 8.43 3.23
CA GLN A 92 8.32 7.51 4.08
C GLN A 92 9.06 8.23 5.21
N ASN A 93 9.55 7.49 6.22
CA ASN A 93 10.26 8.02 7.40
C ASN A 93 9.47 9.04 8.25
N ARG A 94 8.14 9.08 8.10
CA ARG A 94 7.24 9.98 8.84
C ARG A 94 6.36 9.26 9.87
N GLY A 95 6.62 7.97 10.12
CA GLY A 95 5.84 7.13 11.04
C GLY A 95 4.50 6.63 10.49
N LEU A 96 4.20 6.85 9.20
CA LEU A 96 2.96 6.41 8.58
C LEU A 96 2.82 4.88 8.55
N GLY A 97 3.89 4.13 8.29
CA GLY A 97 3.85 2.67 8.35
C GLY A 97 3.51 2.13 9.75
N THR A 98 4.02 2.77 10.81
CA THR A 98 3.65 2.43 12.19
C THR A 98 2.17 2.72 12.47
N GLN A 99 1.66 3.88 12.03
CA GLN A 99 0.25 4.22 12.18
C GLN A 99 -0.65 3.25 11.39
N ALA A 100 -0.20 2.79 10.22
CA ALA A 100 -0.90 1.83 9.39
C ALA A 100 -1.04 0.47 10.09
N LEU A 101 0.03 -0.04 10.72
CA LEU A 101 -0.03 -1.26 11.53
C LEU A 101 -0.93 -1.10 12.75
N GLN A 102 -0.85 0.03 13.46
CA GLN A 102 -1.73 0.32 14.59
C GLN A 102 -3.22 0.35 14.19
N PHE A 103 -3.52 0.92 13.03
CA PHE A 103 -4.87 0.90 12.46
C PHE A 103 -5.36 -0.53 12.23
N LEU A 104 -4.54 -1.37 11.57
CA LEU A 104 -4.88 -2.79 11.31
C LEU A 104 -5.06 -3.60 12.59
N GLU A 105 -4.24 -3.40 13.62
CA GLU A 105 -4.35 -4.11 14.91
C GLU A 105 -5.57 -3.69 15.73
N SER A 106 -6.15 -2.52 15.44
CA SER A 106 -7.29 -1.96 16.16
C SER A 106 -8.65 -2.22 15.49
N THR A 107 -8.65 -2.83 14.30
CA THR A 107 -9.83 -3.10 13.47
C THR A 107 -10.23 -4.56 13.54
#